data_AF-A0A7J8IV61-F1
#
_entry.id   AF-A0A7J8IV61-F1
#
_cell.length_a   1.000
_cell.length_b   1.000
_cell.length_c   1.000
_cell.angle_alpha   90.00
_cell.angle_beta   90.00
_cell.angle_gamma   90.00
#
_symmetry.space_group_name_H-M   'P 1'
#
loop_
_entity.id
_entity.type
_entity.pdbx_description
1 polymer ?
#
loop_
_entity_poly.entity_id
_entity_poly.type
_entity_poly.pdbx_seq_one_letter_code
_entity_poly.pdbx_strand_id
1 'polypeptide(L)'
;MAPPRNLVVPVAVLLLLLLGAPWTHERRSDVRIITDENWKELLEGEWMIEFYAPWCPACQNLQPEWESFAEWGEDLEVNVAKVDVTEQPGLSGRFIITALPTIYQ
;
A
#
# COMPACT_ATOMS: atom_id res chain seq x y z
N MET A 1 -5.38 -38.19 50.29
CA MET A 1 -6.23 -38.86 49.29
C MET A 1 -6.17 -38.01 48.02
N ALA A 2 -5.47 -38.46 46.97
CA ALA A 2 -5.43 -37.77 45.68
C ALA A 2 -6.02 -38.70 44.62
N PRO A 3 -7.08 -38.26 43.92
CA PRO A 3 -7.17 -38.47 42.48
C PRO A 3 -7.85 -37.28 41.76
N PRO A 4 -7.88 -37.24 40.42
CA PRO A 4 -6.77 -37.39 39.50
C PRO A 4 -6.54 -36.12 38.67
N ARG A 5 -5.26 -35.88 38.37
CA ARG A 5 -4.79 -35.00 37.29
C ARG A 5 -5.24 -35.59 35.94
N ASN A 6 -5.45 -34.75 34.93
CA ASN A 6 -5.44 -35.08 33.48
C ASN A 6 -6.78 -35.38 32.78
N LEU A 7 -7.62 -34.37 32.55
CA LEU A 7 -8.39 -34.31 31.28
C LEU A 7 -8.92 -32.92 30.88
N VAL A 8 -8.80 -31.91 31.75
CA VAL A 8 -9.32 -30.55 31.47
C VAL A 8 -8.31 -29.68 30.69
N VAL A 9 -7.01 -30.02 30.79
CA VAL A 9 -5.91 -29.25 30.20
C VAL A 9 -5.82 -29.35 28.66
N PRO A 10 -6.02 -30.50 27.98
CA PRO A 10 -5.76 -30.60 26.54
C PRO A 10 -6.78 -29.82 25.69
N VAL A 11 -8.03 -29.65 26.15
CA VAL A 11 -9.07 -28.94 25.41
C VAL A 11 -8.86 -27.43 25.44
N ALA A 12 -8.43 -26.87 26.59
CA ALA A 12 -8.17 -25.44 26.72
C ALA A 12 -6.94 -25.00 25.91
N VAL A 13 -5.90 -25.83 25.84
CA VAL A 13 -4.70 -25.55 25.04
C VAL A 13 -5.01 -25.59 23.54
N LEU A 14 -5.90 -26.49 23.09
CA LEU A 14 -6.32 -26.55 21.68
C LEU A 14 -7.14 -25.31 21.26
N LEU A 15 -8.00 -24.79 22.15
CA LEU A 15 -8.79 -23.58 21.90
C LEU A 15 -7.94 -22.30 21.90
N LEU A 16 -6.92 -22.23 22.76
CA LEU A 16 -5.97 -21.12 22.78
C LEU A 16 -5.09 -21.07 21.52
N LEU A 17 -4.73 -22.23 20.94
CA LEU A 17 -3.99 -22.30 19.68
C LEU A 17 -4.81 -21.85 18.46
N LEU A 18 -6.14 -21.96 18.51
CA LEU A 18 -7.04 -21.46 17.44
C LEU A 18 -7.32 -19.96 17.57
N LEU A 19 -7.14 -19.36 18.75
CA LEU A 19 -7.26 -17.91 19.00
C LEU A 19 -5.93 -17.16 18.84
N GLY A 20 -4.82 -17.89 18.80
CA GLY A 20 -3.45 -17.37 18.71
C GLY A 20 -2.90 -17.25 17.29
N ALA A 21 -3.76 -17.18 16.26
CA ALA A 21 -3.28 -16.73 14.96
C ALA A 21 -2.66 -15.34 15.16
N PRO A 22 -1.36 -15.14 14.88
CA PRO A 22 -0.81 -13.79 14.88
C PRO A 22 -1.69 -12.98 13.95
N TRP A 23 -2.27 -11.89 14.46
CA TRP A 23 -2.92 -10.89 13.63
C TRP A 23 -1.86 -10.35 12.69
N THR A 24 -1.74 -10.95 11.50
CA THR A 24 -0.99 -10.34 10.41
C THR A 24 -1.80 -9.12 10.03
N HIS A 25 -1.38 -7.95 10.53
CA HIS A 25 -1.84 -6.69 9.94
C HIS A 25 -1.37 -6.74 8.50
N GLU A 26 -2.28 -6.98 7.55
CA GLU A 26 -2.04 -6.63 6.16
C GLU A 26 -1.81 -5.11 6.17
N ARG A 27 -0.54 -4.70 6.11
CA ARG A 27 -0.22 -3.31 5.76
C ARG A 27 -0.73 -3.12 4.34
N ARG A 28 -1.89 -2.48 4.24
CA ARG A 28 -2.46 -2.05 2.97
C ARG A 28 -1.44 -1.06 2.39
N SER A 29 -1.14 -1.14 1.09
CA SER A 29 -0.25 -0.16 0.46
C SER A 29 -0.84 1.24 0.65
N ASP A 30 -0.07 2.15 1.25
CA ASP A 30 -0.47 3.54 1.47
C ASP A 30 -0.37 4.39 0.18
N VAL A 31 -0.03 3.76 -0.95
CA VAL A 31 0.01 4.43 -2.25
C VAL A 31 -1.40 4.72 -2.75
N ARG A 32 -1.73 6.00 -2.89
CA ARG A 32 -3.00 6.47 -3.42
C ARG A 32 -3.07 6.30 -4.94
N ILE A 33 -4.15 5.72 -5.44
CA ILE A 33 -4.40 5.67 -6.89
C ILE A 33 -5.12 6.95 -7.30
N ILE A 34 -4.49 7.72 -8.18
CA ILE A 34 -5.04 8.97 -8.71
C ILE A 34 -5.51 8.77 -10.16
N THR A 35 -6.73 9.18 -10.42
CA THR A 35 -7.44 9.08 -11.69
C THR A 35 -8.00 10.45 -12.10
N ASP A 36 -8.48 10.55 -13.33
CA ASP A 36 -9.16 11.74 -13.84
C ASP A 36 -10.41 12.12 -13.01
N GLU A 37 -10.95 11.22 -12.19
CA GLU A 37 -12.11 11.46 -11.33
C GLU A 37 -11.75 12.08 -9.97
N ASN A 38 -10.59 11.71 -9.40
CA ASN A 38 -10.22 12.08 -8.03
C ASN A 38 -8.97 12.97 -7.94
N TRP A 39 -8.37 13.36 -9.07
CA TRP A 39 -7.14 14.17 -9.09
C TRP A 39 -7.16 15.46 -8.28
N LYS A 40 -8.34 15.99 -7.97
CA LYS A 40 -8.48 17.16 -7.10
C LYS A 40 -7.98 16.90 -5.68
N GLU A 41 -7.86 15.65 -5.25
CA GLU A 41 -7.19 15.28 -3.99
C GLU A 41 -5.75 15.82 -3.93
N LEU A 42 -5.07 15.92 -5.09
CA LEU A 42 -3.72 16.48 -5.20
C LEU A 42 -3.62 17.98 -4.89
N LEU A 43 -4.75 18.67 -4.70
CA LEU A 43 -4.77 20.10 -4.35
C LEU A 43 -4.60 20.34 -2.85
N GLU A 44 -4.66 19.29 -2.03
CA GLU A 44 -4.65 19.38 -0.58
C GLU A 44 -3.48 18.56 0.00
N GLY A 45 -2.56 19.23 0.69
CA GLY A 45 -1.37 18.61 1.28
C GLY A 45 -0.20 18.47 0.30
N GLU A 46 0.89 17.88 0.77
CA GLU A 46 2.08 17.61 -0.02
C GLU A 46 1.99 16.20 -0.63
N TRP A 47 2.42 16.05 -1.88
CA TRP A 47 2.27 14.82 -2.64
C TRP A 47 3.57 14.42 -3.32
N MET A 48 3.77 13.12 -3.46
CA MET A 48 4.76 12.53 -4.36
C MET A 48 4.01 11.57 -5.28
N ILE A 49 4.14 11.76 -6.60
CA ILE A 49 3.29 11.08 -7.58
C ILE A 49 4.16 10.36 -8.60
N GLU A 50 3.99 9.05 -8.73
CA GLU A 50 4.57 8.25 -9.80
C GLU A 50 3.60 8.14 -10.98
N PHE A 51 3.99 8.65 -12.14
CA PHE A 51 3.35 8.34 -13.41
C PHE A 51 4.01 7.11 -14.02
N TYR A 52 3.22 6.05 -14.21
CA TYR A 52 3.70 4.74 -14.65
C TYR A 52 2.83 4.14 -15.76
N ALA A 53 3.29 3.03 -16.33
CA ALA A 53 2.49 2.15 -17.16
C ALA A 53 2.75 0.68 -16.79
N PRO A 54 1.76 -0.22 -16.88
CA PRO A 54 1.87 -1.60 -16.41
C PRO A 54 2.86 -2.42 -17.25
N TRP A 55 3.11 -2.03 -18.50
CA TRP A 55 4.07 -2.69 -19.39
C TRP A 55 5.50 -2.15 -19.26
N CYS A 56 5.74 -1.10 -18.47
CA CYS A 56 7.04 -0.44 -18.33
C CYS A 56 7.92 -1.21 -17.32
N PRO A 57 9.04 -1.84 -17.73
CA PRO A 57 9.86 -2.64 -16.82
C PRO A 57 10.53 -1.81 -15.72
N ALA A 58 10.96 -0.59 -16.04
CA ALA A 58 11.56 0.31 -15.05
C ALA A 58 10.55 0.70 -13.96
N CYS A 59 9.28 0.89 -14.34
CA CYS A 59 8.20 1.21 -13.43
C CYS A 59 7.88 0.02 -12.51
N GLN A 60 7.82 -1.19 -13.07
CA GLN A 60 7.64 -2.41 -12.27
C GLN A 60 8.75 -2.60 -11.23
N ASN A 61 10.00 -2.31 -11.61
CA ASN A 61 11.13 -2.38 -10.69
C ASN A 61 11.08 -1.31 -9.58
N LEU A 62 10.42 -0.18 -9.83
CA LEU A 62 10.26 0.91 -8.86
C LEU A 62 9.16 0.63 -7.83
N GLN A 63 8.11 -0.13 -8.20
CA GLN A 63 6.94 -0.37 -7.35
C GLN A 63 7.28 -0.79 -5.91
N PRO A 64 8.21 -1.73 -5.63
CA PRO A 64 8.49 -2.16 -4.26
C PRO A 64 9.02 -1.02 -3.38
N GLU A 65 9.87 -0.17 -3.93
CA GLU A 65 10.43 0.96 -3.18
C GLU A 65 9.44 2.12 -3.09
N TRP A 66 8.57 2.29 -4.09
CA TRP A 66 7.48 3.26 -4.04
C TRP A 66 6.46 2.91 -2.96
N GLU A 67 6.10 1.63 -2.85
CA GLU A 67 5.25 1.11 -1.77
C GLU A 67 5.94 1.25 -0.41
N SER A 68 7.23 0.93 -0.30
CA SER A 68 7.97 1.14 0.94
C SER A 68 8.04 2.62 1.33
N PHE A 69 8.24 3.53 0.38
CA PHE A 69 8.26 4.96 0.62
C PHE A 69 6.91 5.47 1.15
N ALA A 70 5.80 4.94 0.64
CA ALA A 70 4.46 5.29 1.13
C ALA A 70 4.27 4.94 2.61
N GLU A 71 4.88 3.86 3.11
CA GLU A 71 4.82 3.51 4.54
C GLU A 71 5.46 4.58 5.45
N TRP A 72 6.40 5.38 4.92
CA TRP A 72 7.03 6.50 5.65
C TRP A 72 6.31 7.83 5.40
N GLY A 73 5.32 7.87 4.50
CA GLY A 73 4.64 9.09 4.08
C GLY A 73 3.97 9.82 5.23
N GLU A 74 3.33 9.08 6.14
CA GLU A 74 2.69 9.67 7.34
C GLU A 74 3.69 10.39 8.24
N ASP A 75 4.85 9.77 8.51
CA ASP A 75 5.91 10.37 9.35
C ASP A 75 6.55 11.61 8.70
N LEU A 76 6.50 11.69 7.36
CA LEU A 76 7.06 12.78 6.56
C LEU A 76 6.02 13.86 6.21
N GLU A 77 4.76 13.68 6.60
CA GLU A 77 3.62 14.52 6.20
C GLU A 77 3.49 14.65 4.67
N VAL A 78 3.84 13.59 3.93
CA VAL A 78 3.78 13.53 2.47
C VAL A 78 2.90 12.36 2.03
N ASN A 79 1.91 12.64 1.20
CA ASN A 79 1.08 11.62 0.60
C ASN A 79 1.79 11.03 -0.63
N VAL A 80 1.70 9.71 -0.82
CA VAL A 80 2.32 9.02 -1.95
C VAL A 80 1.25 8.50 -2.88
N ALA A 81 1.38 8.75 -4.18
CA ALA A 81 0.40 8.40 -5.18
C ALA A 81 1.01 7.76 -6.42
N LYS A 82 0.16 7.10 -7.22
CA LYS A 82 0.49 6.65 -8.56
C LYS A 82 -0.64 6.89 -9.55
N VAL A 83 -0.27 7.13 -10.81
CA VAL A 83 -1.16 7.36 -11.94
C VAL A 83 -0.76 6.44 -13.09
N ASP A 84 -1.69 5.62 -13.56
CA ASP A 84 -1.50 4.81 -14.77
C ASP A 84 -1.79 5.69 -16.00
N VAL A 85 -0.74 6.07 -16.73
CA VAL A 85 -0.90 6.92 -17.92
C VAL A 85 -1.60 6.22 -19.08
N THR A 86 -1.75 4.89 -19.04
CA THR A 86 -2.45 4.14 -20.07
C THR A 86 -3.97 4.24 -19.94
N GLU A 87 -4.45 4.52 -18.72
CA GLU A 87 -5.87 4.68 -18.41
C GLU A 87 -6.27 6.14 -18.18
N GLN A 88 -5.32 7.02 -17.83
CA GLN A 88 -5.56 8.42 -17.43
C GLN A 88 -4.92 9.42 -18.42
N PRO A 89 -5.42 9.53 -19.67
CA PRO A 89 -4.86 10.44 -20.67
C PRO A 89 -5.02 11.92 -20.30
N GLY A 90 -6.05 12.28 -19.51
CA GLY A 90 -6.25 13.65 -19.02
C GLY A 90 -5.13 14.08 -18.09
N LEU A 91 -4.82 13.26 -17.09
CA LEU A 91 -3.67 13.47 -16.20
C LEU A 91 -2.33 13.43 -16.92
N SER A 92 -2.12 12.48 -17.82
CA SER A 92 -0.89 12.40 -18.63
C SER A 92 -0.63 13.70 -19.40
N GLY A 93 -1.68 14.26 -20.01
CA GLY A 93 -1.61 15.55 -20.70
C GLY A 93 -1.41 16.75 -19.76
N ARG A 94 -2.13 16.77 -18.63
CA ARG A 94 -2.06 17.87 -17.63
C ARG A 94 -0.67 18.02 -17.04
N PHE A 95 0.00 16.90 -16.75
CA PHE A 95 1.35 16.87 -16.20
C PHE A 95 2.45 16.81 -17.27
N ILE A 96 2.09 16.74 -18.56
CA ILE A 96 3.02 16.69 -19.69
C ILE A 96 3.99 15.51 -19.55
N ILE A 97 3.44 14.31 -19.31
CA ILE A 97 4.25 13.11 -19.15
C ILE A 97 4.79 12.66 -20.50
N THR A 98 6.12 12.67 -20.67
CA THR A 98 6.79 12.27 -21.91
C THR A 98 7.68 11.04 -21.78
N ALA A 99 7.92 10.58 -20.55
CA ALA A 99 8.77 9.43 -20.23
C ALA A 99 8.23 8.70 -19.00
N LEU A 100 8.62 7.44 -18.82
CA LEU A 100 8.19 6.61 -17.69
C LEU A 100 9.38 5.86 -17.06
N PRO A 101 9.36 5.65 -15.73
CA PRO A 101 8.49 6.34 -14.79
C PRO A 101 8.86 7.84 -14.74
N THR A 102 7.88 8.70 -14.44
CA THR A 102 8.13 10.10 -14.08
C THR A 102 7.59 10.37 -12.69
N ILE A 103 8.38 11.04 -11.85
CA ILE A 103 7.99 11.38 -10.48
C ILE A 103 7.76 12.89 -10.40
N TYR A 104 6.62 13.30 -9.83
CA TYR A 104 6.29 14.69 -9.50
C TYR A 104 6.18 14.89 -7.99
N GLN A 105 6.50 16.11 -7.54
CA GLN A 105 6.19 16.64 -6.21
C GLN A 105 5.16 17.76 -6.35
#